data_AF-A0A1C5I449-F1
#
_entry.id   AF-A0A1C5I449-F1
#
_cell.length_a   1.000
_cell.length_b   1.000
_cell.length_c   1.000
_cell.angle_alpha   90.00
_cell.angle_beta   90.00
_cell.angle_gamma   90.00
#
_symmetry.space_group_name_H-M   'P 1'
#
loop_
_entity.id
_entity.type
_entity.pdbx_description
1 polymer ?
#
loop_
_entity_poly.entity_id
_entity_poly.type
_entity_poly.pdbx_seq_one_letter_code
_entity_poly.pdbx_strand_id
1 'polypeptide(L)' 'MASGHVGRVRRPGASARLSLAYTNTDGPAAPLIEALSSVPKISADALITSCQLIILNRDEGMYVWEPYATVELGS' A
#
# COMPACT_ATOMS: atom_id res chain seq x y z
N MET A 1 0.54 -29.15 -13.36
CA MET A 1 1.66 -28.39 -12.77
C MET A 1 1.97 -27.23 -13.71
N ALA A 2 1.65 -25.99 -13.33
CA ALA A 2 2.03 -24.81 -14.09
C ALA A 2 3.25 -24.16 -13.41
N SER A 3 4.38 -24.15 -14.12
CA SER A 3 5.59 -23.44 -13.68
C SER A 3 5.42 -21.96 -14.02
N GLY A 4 5.22 -21.13 -13.00
CA GLY A 4 5.15 -19.68 -13.15
C GLY A 4 6.56 -19.09 -13.21
N HIS A 5 6.93 -18.51 -14.33
CA HIS A 5 8.19 -17.78 -14.49
C HIS A 5 8.07 -16.42 -13.78
N VAL A 6 8.81 -16.21 -12.68
CA VAL A 6 8.88 -14.91 -12.00
C VAL A 6 9.80 -13.99 -12.81
N GLY A 7 9.22 -13.27 -13.77
CA GLY A 7 9.91 -12.22 -14.49
C GLY A 7 10.19 -11.01 -13.60
N ARG A 8 11.40 -10.45 -13.68
CA ARG A 8 11.77 -9.22 -12.96
C ARG A 8 11.11 -8.01 -13.63
N VAL A 9 9.96 -7.58 -13.11
CA VAL A 9 9.31 -6.34 -13.57
C VAL A 9 10.03 -5.15 -12.94
N ARG A 10 10.87 -4.46 -13.71
CA ARG A 10 11.43 -3.16 -13.30
C ARG A 10 10.47 -2.07 -13.80
N ARG A 11 9.79 -1.37 -12.89
CA ARG A 11 9.05 -0.15 -13.21
C ARG A 11 9.92 1.07 -12.86
N PRO A 12 10.48 1.77 -13.85
CA PRO A 12 11.16 3.03 -13.60
C PRO A 12 10.18 4.01 -12.94
N GLY A 13 10.58 4.64 -11.84
CA GLY A 13 9.76 5.66 -11.16
C GLY A 13 8.88 5.18 -10.00
N ALA A 14 9.07 3.97 -9.48
CA ALA A 14 8.45 3.59 -8.21
C ALA A 14 9.09 4.39 -7.06
N SER A 15 8.36 5.35 -6.50
CA SER A 15 8.74 6.03 -5.26
C SER A 15 8.14 5.30 -4.06
N ALA A 16 8.92 5.19 -2.98
CA ALA A 16 8.41 4.72 -1.70
C ALA A 16 7.39 5.74 -1.18
N ARG A 17 6.17 5.27 -0.92
CA ARG A 17 5.08 6.09 -0.37
C ARG A 17 4.21 5.23 0.53
N LEU A 18 3.69 5.85 1.58
CA LEU A 18 2.68 5.27 2.46
C LEU A 18 1.30 5.84 2.08
N SER A 19 0.32 4.98 1.83
CA SER A 19 -1.06 5.42 1.64
C SER A 19 -1.69 5.71 3.01
N LEU A 20 -2.19 6.93 3.21
CA LEU A 20 -2.88 7.31 4.46
C LEU A 20 -4.40 7.14 4.38
N ALA A 21 -4.97 7.27 3.19
CA ALA A 21 -6.39 7.10 2.94
C ALA A 21 -6.63 6.59 1.53
N TYR A 22 -7.74 5.88 1.34
CA TYR A 22 -8.25 5.50 0.04
C TYR A 22 -9.61 6.17 -0.16
N THR A 23 -9.79 6.81 -1.31
CA THR A 23 -11.11 7.25 -1.75
C THR A 23 -11.54 6.35 -2.90
N ASN A 24 -12.66 5.66 -2.73
CA ASN A 24 -13.32 4.95 -3.82
C ASN A 24 -14.56 5.75 -4.21
N THR A 25 -14.41 6.67 -5.16
CA THR A 25 -15.45 7.19 -6.05
C THR A 25 -14.87 8.36 -6.86
N ASP A 26 -15.54 8.72 -7.95
CA ASP A 26 -15.38 10.00 -8.67
C ASP A 26 -15.66 11.25 -7.79
N GLY A 27 -15.75 11.09 -6.47
CA GLY A 27 -15.91 12.17 -5.51
C GLY A 27 -14.61 12.96 -5.33
N PRO A 28 -14.71 14.28 -5.06
CA PRO A 28 -13.55 15.15 -5.02
C PRO A 28 -12.62 14.73 -3.86
N ALA A 29 -11.34 14.51 -4.16
CA ALA A 29 -10.30 14.34 -3.15
C ALA A 29 -10.04 15.63 -2.33
N ALA A 30 -10.65 16.76 -2.74
CA ALA A 30 -10.45 18.07 -2.15
C ALA A 30 -10.67 18.14 -0.63
N PRO A 31 -11.72 17.54 -0.03
CA PRO A 31 -11.91 17.59 1.42
C PRO A 31 -10.80 16.87 2.20
N LEU A 32 -10.28 15.76 1.66
CA LEU A 32 -9.14 15.06 2.26
C LEU A 32 -7.86 15.89 2.17
N ILE A 33 -7.64 16.55 1.02
CA ILE A 33 -6.46 17.41 0.82
C ILE A 33 -6.52 18.62 1.74
N GLU A 34 -7.67 19.28 1.86
CA GLU A 34 -7.85 20.45 2.73
C GLU A 34 -7.62 20.09 4.20
N ALA A 35 -8.24 19.00 4.67
CA ALA A 35 -8.04 18.49 6.02
C ALA A 35 -6.54 18.21 6.30
N LEU A 36 -5.86 17.51 5.40
CA LEU A 36 -4.43 17.19 5.53
C LEU A 36 -3.53 18.43 5.42
N SER A 37 -3.93 19.47 4.69
CA SER A 37 -3.15 20.70 4.53
C SER A 37 -3.10 21.54 5.82
N SER A 38 -4.09 21.38 6.70
CA SER A 38 -4.13 22.03 8.01
C SER A 38 -3.26 21.35 9.08
N VAL A 39 -2.76 20.13 8.80
CA VAL A 39 -1.95 19.36 9.74
C VAL A 39 -0.50 19.86 9.68
N PRO A 40 0.15 20.13 10.82
CA PRO A 40 1.57 20.45 10.86
C PRO A 40 2.39 19.35 10.18
N LYS A 41 3.50 19.74 9.53
CA LYS A 41 4.40 18.75 8.92
C LYS A 41 4.98 17.86 10.02
N ILE A 42 4.51 16.62 10.07
CA ILE A 42 5.00 15.58 10.98
C ILE A 42 5.97 14.65 10.25
N SER A 43 6.98 14.19 10.98
CA SER A 43 7.89 13.14 10.55
C SER A 43 7.87 12.01 11.57
N ALA A 44 7.93 10.78 11.09
CA ALA A 44 8.04 9.59 11.90
C ALA A 44 9.02 8.62 11.25
N ASP A 45 9.82 7.95 12.07
CA ASP A 45 10.66 6.85 11.64
C ASP A 45 9.90 5.54 11.80
N ALA A 46 10.00 4.66 10.81
CA ALA A 46 9.39 3.34 10.83
C ALA A 46 10.43 2.29 10.40
N LEU A 47 10.57 1.24 11.21
CA LEU A 47 11.38 0.09 10.87
C LEU A 47 10.50 -0.98 10.20
N ILE A 48 10.89 -1.42 9.00
CA ILE A 48 10.19 -2.51 8.30
C ILE A 48 10.80 -3.83 8.77
N THR A 49 10.06 -4.59 9.58
CA THR A 49 10.54 -5.86 10.17
C THR A 49 10.04 -7.09 9.43
N SER A 50 9.03 -6.96 8.56
CA SER A 50 8.49 -8.10 7.83
C SER A 50 7.92 -7.69 6.47
N CYS A 51 7.76 -8.68 5.59
CA CYS A 51 7.11 -8.57 4.30
C CYS A 51 6.01 -9.62 4.21
N GLN A 52 4.85 -9.23 3.69
CA GLN A 52 3.72 -10.14 3.51
C GLN A 52 3.40 -10.31 2.03
N LEU A 53 3.23 -11.57 1.61
CA LEU A 53 2.46 -11.90 0.42
C LEU A 53 0.99 -11.90 0.84
N ILE A 54 0.18 -11.08 0.17
CA ILE A 54 -1.25 -10.92 0.48
C ILE A 54 -2.13 -11.46 -0.63
N ILE A 55 -3.30 -11.95 -0.27
CA ILE A 55 -4.44 -12.10 -1.17
C ILE A 55 -5.19 -10.77 -1.14
N LEU A 56 -5.25 -10.08 -2.27
CA LEU A 56 -5.98 -8.82 -2.41
C LEU A 56 -7.33 -9.08 -3.06
N ASN A 57 -8.40 -8.94 -2.29
CA ASN A 57 -9.77 -9.01 -2.75
C ASN A 57 -10.33 -7.59 -2.94
N ARG A 58 -11.31 -7.48 -3.84
CA ARG A 58 -12.10 -6.26 -4.04
C ARG A 58 -13.56 -6.61 -3.81
N ASP A 59 -13.97 -6.67 -2.55
CA ASP A 59 -15.36 -6.86 -2.18
C ASP A 59 -15.98 -5.52 -1.80
N GLU A 60 -17.24 -5.32 -2.20
CA GLU A 60 -18.08 -4.18 -1.80
C GLU A 60 -17.46 -2.78 -2.03
N GLY A 61 -16.57 -2.65 -3.01
CA GLY A 61 -15.92 -1.38 -3.33
C GLY A 61 -14.76 -1.01 -2.40
N MET A 62 -14.31 -1.92 -1.53
CA MET A 62 -13.13 -1.70 -0.69
C MET A 62 -12.07 -2.76 -0.98
N TYR A 63 -10.80 -2.37 -0.83
CA TYR A 63 -9.72 -3.34 -0.81
C TYR A 63 -9.74 -4.07 0.52
N VAL A 64 -9.96 -5.37 0.47
CA VAL A 64 -9.78 -6.27 1.61
C VAL A 64 -8.53 -7.09 1.31
N TRP A 65 -7.60 -7.17 2.26
CA TRP A 65 -6.41 -7.99 2.11
C TRP A 65 -6.25 -8.94 3.29
N GLU A 66 -5.87 -10.16 2.95
CA GLU A 66 -5.56 -11.21 3.92
C GLU A 66 -4.10 -11.64 3.73
N PRO A 67 -3.34 -11.83 4.83
CA PRO A 67 -1.99 -12.39 4.74
C PRO A 67 -2.05 -13.83 4.24
N TYR A 68 -1.32 -14.13 3.16
CA TYR A 68 -1.11 -15.49 2.69
C TYR A 68 0.17 -16.10 3.29
N ALA A 69 1.24 -15.31 3.32
CA ALA A 69 2.51 -15.69 3.93
C ALA A 69 3.25 -14.46 4.42
N THR A 70 4.02 -14.63 5.50
CA THR A 70 4.87 -13.58 6.10
C THR A 70 6.31 -14.04 6.11
N VAL A 71 7.23 -13.13 5.79
CA VAL A 71 8.67 -13.31 5.94
C VAL A 71 9.18 -12.22 6.88
N GLU A 72 9.83 -12.62 7.96
CA GLU A 72 10.56 -11.69 8.82
C GLU A 72 11.83 -11.21 8.10
N LEU A 73 12.00 -9.90 8.08
CA LEU A 73 13.20 -9.24 7.58
C LEU A 73 14.14 -9.08 8.78
N GLY A 74 15.33 -9.67 8.67
CA GLY A 74 16.33 -9.60 9.73
C GLY A 74 16.64 -8.15 10.14
N SER A 75 16.99 -7.97 11.41
CA SER A 75 17.48 -6.71 11.98
C SER A 75 18.92 -6.41 11.56
#